data_AF-A0A2U1Q0N6-F1
#
_entry.id   AF-A0A2U1Q0N6-F1
#
_cell.length_a   1.000
_cell.length_b   1.000
_cell.length_c   1.000
_cell.angle_alpha   90.00
_cell.angle_beta   90.00
_cell.angle_gamma   90.00
#
_symmetry.space_group_name_H-M   'P 1'
#
loop_
_entity.id
_entity.type
_entity.pdbx_description
1 polymer ?
#
loop_
_entity_poly.entity_id
_entity_poly.type
_entity_poly.pdbx_seq_one_letter_code
_entity_poly.pdbx_strand_id
1 'polypeptide(L)'
;MSQLHFLNSLDVSHNNLSGRIPSGTQLQTFEPLRYIGNAGLCGSPLPKKCPGDEELEEPRTIGKSQGDEEGIERWFYIGGASGFATGFWIVCSALLLNRRGRHAFFQLHDSLKDWAYVKVVVFISKWRRVACE
;
A
#
# COMPACT_ATOMS: atom_id res chain seq x y z
N MET A 1 -31.76 22.76 10.60
CA MET A 1 -31.00 23.06 11.83
C MET A 1 -31.11 21.86 12.76
N SER A 2 -29.99 21.20 13.02
CA SER A 2 -29.89 19.99 13.84
C SER A 2 -29.89 20.34 15.33
N GLN A 3 -31.07 20.43 15.93
CA GLN A 3 -31.24 20.68 17.37
C GLN A 3 -31.38 19.34 18.12
N LEU A 4 -30.24 18.68 18.36
CA LEU A 4 -30.15 17.56 19.29
C LEU A 4 -29.52 18.08 20.58
N HIS A 5 -30.35 18.24 21.62
CA HIS A 5 -29.94 18.86 22.89
C HIS A 5 -29.77 17.84 24.04
N PHE A 6 -29.97 16.53 23.77
CA PHE A 6 -30.03 15.48 24.79
C PHE A 6 -29.26 14.20 24.42
N LEU A 7 -28.26 14.28 23.54
CA LEU A 7 -27.45 13.10 23.20
C LEU A 7 -26.45 12.80 24.33
N ASN A 8 -26.63 11.70 25.04
CA ASN A 8 -25.67 11.27 26.06
C ASN A 8 -24.45 10.54 25.46
N SER A 9 -24.63 9.88 24.32
CA SER A 9 -23.59 9.11 23.64
C SER A 9 -23.84 9.06 22.14
N LEU A 10 -22.79 9.24 21.35
CA LEU A 10 -22.84 9.16 19.89
C LEU A 10 -21.62 8.40 19.37
N ASP A 11 -21.82 7.32 18.63
CA ASP A 11 -20.75 6.65 17.85
C ASP A 11 -21.12 6.70 16.38
N VAL A 12 -20.28 7.30 15.55
CA VAL A 12 -20.43 7.27 14.09
C VAL A 12 -19.11 6.85 13.43
N SER A 13 -18.25 6.15 14.18
CA SER A 13 -16.98 5.64 13.67
C SER A 13 -17.19 4.63 12.54
N HIS A 14 -16.18 4.49 11.69
CA HIS A 14 -16.10 3.50 10.59
C HIS A 14 -17.32 3.49 9.66
N ASN A 15 -17.82 4.67 9.31
CA ASN A 15 -18.87 4.85 8.32
C ASN A 15 -18.33 5.56 7.07
N ASN A 16 -19.21 5.80 6.09
CA ASN A 16 -18.87 6.55 4.87
C ASN A 16 -19.44 7.98 4.91
N LEU A 17 -19.37 8.65 6.06
CA LEU A 17 -19.87 10.02 6.21
C LEU A 17 -18.93 11.03 5.56
N SER A 18 -19.51 12.11 5.03
CA SER A 18 -18.78 13.17 4.36
C SER A 18 -19.32 14.56 4.71
N GLY A 19 -18.45 15.56 4.67
CA GLY A 19 -18.81 16.96 4.90
C GLY A 19 -18.33 17.50 6.24
N ARG A 20 -18.71 18.75 6.53
CA ARG A 20 -18.31 19.48 7.74
C ARG A 20 -19.13 19.02 8.94
N ILE A 21 -18.46 18.73 10.05
CA ILE A 21 -19.13 18.48 11.34
C ILE A 21 -19.84 19.78 11.78
N PRO A 22 -21.16 19.76 12.05
CA PRO A 22 -21.90 20.96 12.43
C PRO A 22 -21.36 21.63 13.70
N SER A 23 -20.90 22.89 13.58
CA SER A 23 -20.41 23.68 14.70
C SER A 23 -21.53 24.20 15.60
N GLY A 24 -21.22 24.38 16.89
CA GLY A 24 -22.18 24.90 17.88
C GLY A 24 -23.23 23.88 18.35
N THR A 25 -22.95 22.59 18.18
CA THR A 25 -23.82 21.49 18.63
C THR A 25 -23.09 20.57 19.61
N GLN A 26 -23.83 19.70 20.30
CA GLN A 26 -23.27 18.67 21.18
C GLN A 26 -22.36 17.68 20.42
N LEU A 27 -22.39 17.67 19.09
CA LEU A 27 -21.50 16.85 18.27
C LEU A 27 -20.02 17.18 18.53
N GLN A 28 -19.70 18.46 18.78
CA GLN A 28 -18.33 18.89 19.05
C GLN A 28 -17.81 18.49 20.44
N THR A 29 -18.70 18.12 21.37
CA THR A 29 -18.28 17.71 22.72
C THR A 29 -17.88 16.23 22.79
N PHE A 30 -18.22 15.44 21.77
CA PHE A 30 -17.83 14.03 21.72
C PHE A 30 -16.37 13.88 21.28
N GLU A 31 -15.72 12.84 21.79
CA GLU A 31 -14.32 12.53 21.50
C GLU A 31 -14.09 12.30 19.99
N PRO A 32 -12.95 12.74 19.42
CA PRO A 32 -12.65 12.55 17.99
C PRO A 32 -12.71 11.10 17.53
N LEU A 33 -12.45 10.15 18.44
CA LEU A 33 -12.55 8.71 18.18
C LEU A 33 -13.94 8.29 17.70
N ARG A 34 -14.99 8.98 18.12
CA ARG A 34 -16.38 8.68 17.71
C ARG A 34 -16.67 9.03 16.25
N TYR A 35 -15.72 9.67 15.57
CA TYR A 35 -15.80 10.07 14.17
C TYR A 35 -14.72 9.41 13.30
N ILE A 36 -13.85 8.57 13.88
CA ILE A 36 -12.74 7.91 13.16
C ILE A 36 -13.26 7.01 12.03
N GLY A 37 -12.46 6.77 10.99
CA GLY A 37 -12.82 5.85 9.91
C GLY A 37 -13.79 6.42 8.86
N ASN A 38 -14.15 7.71 8.93
CA ASN A 38 -14.93 8.42 7.92
C ASN A 38 -14.02 9.32 7.08
N ALA A 39 -13.64 8.90 5.87
CA ALA A 39 -12.67 9.63 5.04
C ALA A 39 -13.15 11.02 4.59
N GLY A 40 -14.46 11.21 4.45
CA GLY A 40 -15.06 12.45 3.95
C GLY A 40 -15.34 13.52 5.01
N LEU A 41 -15.22 13.22 6.31
CA LEU A 41 -15.49 14.19 7.37
C LEU A 41 -14.34 15.19 7.55
N CYS A 42 -14.69 16.41 7.96
CA CYS A 42 -13.74 17.46 8.33
C CYS A 42 -14.36 18.43 9.37
N GLY A 43 -13.53 19.22 10.04
CA GLY A 43 -13.91 20.17 11.09
C GLY A 43 -13.80 19.60 12.50
N SER A 44 -13.79 20.48 13.52
CA SER A 44 -13.70 20.09 14.93
C SER A 44 -14.81 19.10 15.32
N PRO A 45 -14.52 18.03 16.09
CA PRO A 45 -13.30 17.80 16.89
C PRO A 45 -12.17 17.04 16.14
N LEU A 46 -12.31 16.76 14.85
CA LEU A 46 -11.24 16.12 14.07
C LEU A 46 -10.11 17.11 13.78
N PRO A 47 -8.84 16.65 13.72
CA PRO A 47 -7.70 17.50 13.34
C PRO A 47 -7.75 17.94 11.87
N LYS A 48 -8.56 17.27 11.04
CA LYS A 48 -8.73 17.56 9.62
C LYS A 48 -9.60 18.81 9.43
N LYS A 49 -9.00 19.92 9.02
CA LYS A 49 -9.73 21.17 8.70
C LYS A 49 -10.55 21.03 7.41
N CYS A 50 -11.67 21.76 7.32
CA CYS A 50 -12.44 21.82 6.09
C CYS A 50 -11.91 22.93 5.18
N PRO A 51 -12.09 22.79 3.85
CA PRO A 51 -11.83 23.91 2.94
C PRO A 51 -12.66 25.13 3.35
N GLY A 52 -12.02 26.29 3.46
CA GLY A 52 -12.62 27.55 3.89
C GLY A 52 -12.48 27.91 5.37
N ASP A 53 -11.79 27.11 6.20
CA ASP A 53 -11.42 27.47 7.58
C ASP A 53 -10.09 28.26 7.67
N GLU A 54 -9.67 28.86 6.55
CA GLU A 54 -8.44 29.65 6.45
C GLU A 54 -8.73 31.12 6.77
N GLU A 55 -8.53 31.50 8.03
CA GLU A 55 -8.20 32.88 8.39
C GLU A 55 -6.77 32.91 8.93
N LEU A 56 -5.89 33.56 8.17
CA LEU A 56 -4.61 34.18 8.52
C LEU A 56 -3.58 33.32 9.28
N GLU A 57 -2.63 32.71 8.53
CA GLU A 57 -1.17 32.84 8.74
C GLU A 57 -0.39 31.95 7.76
N GLU A 58 0.39 32.62 6.90
CA GLU A 58 1.57 32.20 6.12
C GLU A 58 1.58 30.94 5.20
N PRO A 59 2.25 31.04 4.02
CA PRO A 59 2.40 29.94 3.09
C PRO A 59 3.45 28.94 3.60
N ARG A 60 3.04 28.01 4.46
CA ARG A 60 3.88 26.86 4.79
C ARG A 60 3.42 25.67 3.97
N THR A 61 4.19 25.43 2.90
CA THR A 61 4.60 24.12 2.39
C THR A 61 3.55 23.02 2.52
N ILE A 62 3.01 22.59 1.37
CA ILE A 62 2.49 21.24 1.09
C ILE A 62 2.60 20.35 2.33
N GLY A 63 1.51 20.31 3.08
CA GLY A 63 1.40 19.44 4.24
C GLY A 63 1.53 18.01 3.75
N LYS A 64 2.73 17.46 3.88
CA LYS A 64 2.99 16.02 3.88
C LYS A 64 2.04 15.40 4.89
N SER A 65 0.96 14.84 4.39
CA SER A 65 0.23 13.75 4.99
C SER A 65 1.24 12.67 5.32
N GLN A 66 1.52 12.50 6.62
CA GLN A 66 2.42 11.48 7.17
C GLN A 66 2.01 10.03 6.82
N GLY A 67 0.91 9.81 6.08
CA GLY A 67 0.48 8.50 5.58
C GLY A 67 0.74 8.25 4.09
N ASP A 68 1.22 9.24 3.33
CA ASP A 68 1.26 9.15 1.87
C ASP A 68 2.64 8.77 1.33
N GLU A 69 3.72 9.05 2.07
CA GLU A 69 5.08 8.66 1.65
C GLU A 69 5.31 7.15 1.74
N GLU A 70 4.89 6.51 2.83
CA GLU A 70 5.01 5.06 3.00
C GLU A 70 4.16 4.28 1.99
N GLY A 71 2.99 4.82 1.64
CA GLY A 71 2.10 4.24 0.65
C GLY A 71 2.73 4.25 -0.74
N ILE A 72 3.26 5.40 -1.17
CA ILE A 72 3.85 5.57 -2.50
C ILE A 72 5.06 4.64 -2.69
N GLU A 73 5.98 4.57 -1.72
CA GLU A 73 7.13 3.65 -1.79
C GLU A 73 6.70 2.18 -1.90
N ARG A 74 5.70 1.78 -1.10
CA ARG A 74 5.15 0.42 -1.15
C ARG A 74 4.49 0.11 -2.50
N TRP A 75 3.74 1.04 -3.08
CA TRP A 75 3.13 0.88 -4.40
C TRP A 75 4.19 0.84 -5.52
N PHE A 76 5.27 1.62 -5.42
CA PHE A 76 6.41 1.54 -6.33
C PHE A 76 7.13 0.20 -6.24
N TYR A 77 7.32 -0.34 -5.03
CA TYR A 77 7.95 -1.64 -4.84
C TYR A 77 7.08 -2.77 -5.40
N ILE A 78 5.79 -2.79 -5.07
CA ILE A 78 4.82 -3.77 -5.57
C ILE A 78 4.68 -3.64 -7.10
N GLY A 79 4.59 -2.43 -7.63
CA GLY A 79 4.48 -2.14 -9.05
C GLY A 79 5.75 -2.52 -9.84
N GLY A 80 6.93 -2.23 -9.30
CA GLY A 80 8.21 -2.59 -9.91
C GLY A 80 8.40 -4.10 -9.99
N ALA A 81 8.18 -4.81 -8.88
CA ALA A 81 8.32 -6.27 -8.83
C ALA A 81 7.31 -6.98 -9.75
N SER A 82 6.04 -6.56 -9.72
CA SER A 82 4.99 -7.14 -10.57
C SER A 82 5.17 -6.80 -12.05
N GLY A 83 5.63 -5.59 -12.36
CA GLY A 83 5.95 -5.14 -13.72
C GLY A 83 7.08 -5.94 -14.34
N PHE A 84 8.16 -6.18 -13.60
CA PHE A 84 9.27 -7.01 -14.07
C PHE A 84 8.82 -8.45 -14.37
N ALA A 85 8.07 -9.06 -13.45
CA ALA A 85 7.55 -10.41 -13.66
C ALA A 85 6.68 -10.45 -14.94
N THR A 86 5.72 -9.54 -15.07
CA THR A 86 4.80 -9.51 -16.21
C THR A 86 5.54 -9.28 -17.53
N GLY A 87 6.49 -8.35 -17.57
CA GLY A 87 7.33 -8.10 -18.75
C GLY A 87 8.18 -9.30 -19.14
N PHE A 88 8.81 -9.97 -18.16
CA PHE A 88 9.60 -11.17 -18.39
C PHE A 88 8.74 -12.32 -18.95
N TRP A 89 7.55 -12.54 -18.40
CA TRP A 89 6.61 -13.55 -18.90
C TRP A 89 6.20 -13.30 -20.36
N ILE A 90 5.96 -12.04 -20.74
CA ILE A 90 5.60 -11.67 -22.12
C ILE A 90 6.75 -12.00 -23.08
N VAL A 91 7.99 -11.63 -22.74
CA VAL A 91 9.17 -11.91 -23.56
C VAL A 91 9.39 -13.43 -23.69
N CYS A 92 9.31 -14.18 -22.58
CA CYS A 92 9.43 -15.63 -22.62
C CYS A 92 8.35 -16.28 -23.48
N SER A 93 7.10 -15.82 -23.35
CA SER A 93 5.97 -16.32 -24.14
C SER A 93 6.16 -16.05 -25.63
N ALA A 94 6.63 -14.85 -26.01
CA ALA A 94 6.93 -14.51 -27.40
C ALA A 94 8.05 -15.39 -27.99
N LEU A 95 9.11 -15.67 -27.21
CA LEU A 95 10.19 -16.56 -27.61
C LEU A 95 9.74 -18.02 -27.79
N LEU A 96 8.81 -18.49 -26.95
CA LEU A 96 8.23 -19.82 -27.04
C LEU A 96 7.31 -20.00 -28.26
N LEU A 97 6.54 -18.95 -28.62
CA LEU A 97 5.69 -18.95 -29.80
C LEU A 97 6.48 -18.83 -31.11
N ASN A 98 7.67 -18.20 -31.07
CA ASN A 98 8.58 -18.17 -32.20
C ASN A 98 9.24 -19.54 -32.41
N ARG A 99 8.79 -20.29 -33.43
CA ARG A 99 9.28 -21.63 -33.79
C ARG A 99 10.81 -21.76 -33.86
N ARG A 100 11.53 -20.70 -34.22
CA ARG A 100 13.00 -20.67 -34.30
C ARG A 100 13.68 -20.38 -32.95
N GLY A 101 13.03 -19.62 -32.07
CA GLY A 101 13.56 -19.23 -30.75
C GLY A 101 13.30 -20.25 -29.63
N ARG A 102 12.28 -21.09 -29.80
CA ARG A 102 11.86 -22.08 -28.80
C ARG A 102 12.98 -23.05 -28.40
N HIS A 103 13.78 -23.54 -29.34
CA HIS A 103 14.88 -24.46 -29.04
C HIS A 103 16.02 -23.79 -28.25
N ALA A 104 16.37 -22.54 -28.57
CA ALA A 104 17.37 -21.79 -27.82
C ALA A 104 16.90 -21.48 -26.40
N PHE A 105 15.61 -21.16 -26.22
CA PHE A 105 15.01 -20.95 -24.90
C PHE A 105 15.09 -22.22 -24.03
N PHE A 106 14.70 -23.38 -24.58
CA PHE A 106 14.78 -24.64 -23.85
C PHE A 106 16.22 -25.02 -23.51
N GLN A 107 17.17 -24.84 -24.45
CA GLN A 107 18.59 -25.12 -24.17
C GLN A 107 19.16 -24.22 -23.06
N LEU A 108 18.82 -22.94 -23.04
CA LEU A 108 19.21 -22.01 -21.98
C LEU A 108 18.61 -22.42 -20.63
N HIS A 109 17.31 -22.74 -20.62
CA HIS A 109 16.61 -23.18 -19.41
C HIS A 109 17.21 -24.47 -18.84
N ASP A 110 17.46 -25.47 -19.69
CA ASP A 110 18.02 -26.76 -19.26
C ASP A 110 19.47 -26.58 -18.78
N SER A 111 20.28 -25.77 -19.46
CA SER A 111 21.65 -25.45 -19.03
C SER A 111 21.70 -24.74 -17.67
N LEU A 112 20.76 -23.82 -17.40
CA LEU A 112 20.65 -23.14 -16.10
C LEU A 112 20.21 -24.10 -14.99
N LYS A 113 19.26 -24.98 -15.28
CA LYS A 113 18.81 -26.02 -14.33
C LYS A 113 19.95 -26.96 -13.96
N ASP A 114 20.67 -27.47 -14.94
CA ASP A 114 21.80 -28.38 -14.70
C ASP A 114 22.89 -27.69 -13.88
N TRP A 115 23.23 -26.44 -14.22
CA TRP A 115 24.21 -25.67 -13.45
C TRP A 115 23.77 -25.45 -12.00
N ALA A 116 22.52 -25.02 -11.79
CA ALA A 116 21.96 -24.81 -10.46
C ALA A 116 21.89 -26.12 -9.67
N TYR A 117 21.44 -27.20 -10.29
CA TYR A 117 21.37 -28.54 -9.69
C TYR A 117 22.74 -29.00 -9.23
N VAL A 118 23.77 -28.92 -10.08
CA VAL A 118 25.14 -29.29 -9.72
C VAL A 118 25.65 -28.42 -8.56
N LYS A 119 25.41 -27.10 -8.58
CA LYS A 119 25.80 -26.21 -7.47
C LYS A 119 25.11 -26.59 -6.16
N VAL A 120 23.81 -26.88 -6.19
CA VAL A 120 23.03 -27.29 -5.03
C VAL A 120 23.51 -28.65 -4.51
N VAL A 121 23.70 -29.65 -5.37
CA VAL A 121 24.19 -30.98 -4.98
C VAL A 121 25.60 -30.90 -4.39
N VAL A 122 26.51 -30.13 -5.01
CA VAL A 122 27.87 -29.93 -4.49
C VAL A 122 27.82 -29.20 -3.15
N PHE A 123 26.95 -28.19 -3.01
CA PHE A 123 26.76 -27.48 -1.75
C PHE A 123 26.25 -28.44 -0.66
N ILE A 124 25.16 -29.17 -0.91
CA ILE A 124 24.59 -30.16 0.03
C ILE A 124 25.66 -31.20 0.41
N SER A 125 26.41 -31.74 -0.55
CA SER A 125 27.45 -32.72 -0.27
C SER A 125 28.62 -32.15 0.54
N LYS A 126 28.93 -30.86 0.39
CA LYS A 126 29.93 -30.15 1.21
C LYS A 126 29.43 -29.98 2.64
N TRP A 127 28.18 -29.56 2.82
CA TRP A 127 27.55 -29.43 4.15
C TRP A 127 27.38 -30.77 4.86
N ARG A 128 27.01 -31.83 4.13
CA ARG A 128 26.90 -33.18 4.70
C ARG A 128 28.22 -33.71 5.25
N ARG A 129 29.35 -33.35 4.62
CA ARG A 129 30.69 -33.70 5.13
C ARG A 129 31.02 -32.98 6.43
N VAL A 130 30.70 -31.68 6.52
CA VAL A 130 30.94 -30.87 7.73
C VAL A 130 30.00 -31.27 8.89
N ALA A 131 28.77 -31.71 8.60
CA ALA A 131 27.81 -32.10 9.62
C ALA A 131 28.03 -33.51 10.20
N CYS A 132 28.96 -34.29 9.64
CA CYS A 132 29.33 -35.63 10.12
C CYS A 132 30.71 -35.66 10.80
N GLU A 133 31.35 -34.50 10.99
CA GLU A 133 32.59 -34.28 11.73
C GLU A 133 32.26 -33.58 13.06
#